data_AF-A0A2V7UHG8-F1
#
_entry.id   AF-A0A2V7UHG8-F1
#
_cell.length_a   1.000
_cell.length_b   1.000
_cell.length_c   1.000
_cell.angle_alpha   90.00
_cell.angle_beta   90.00
_cell.angle_gamma   90.00
#
_symmetry.space_group_name_H-M   'P 1'
#
loop_
_entity.id
_entity.type
_entity.pdbx_description
1 polymer ?
#
loop_
_entity_poly.entity_id
_entity_poly.type
_entity_poly.pdbx_seq_one_letter_code
_entity_poly.pdbx_strand_id
1 'polypeptide(L)'
;MNEAIAIVENEHPELFDFSHSRGGLSYLVRDTDRYTAGVAYVLSTRGFCAIWDGEEIAMKDTNTFNEQYDILTFEGYVRWGG
;
A
#
# COMPACT_ATOMS: atom_id res chain seq x y z
N MET A 1 -1.34 -7.49 4.75
CA MET A 1 -0.85 -6.13 4.42
C MET A 1 0.63 -6.11 4.03
N ASN A 2 1.58 -6.35 4.95
CA ASN A 2 3.03 -6.28 4.65
C ASN A 2 3.47 -7.12 3.43
N GLU A 3 2.88 -8.29 3.22
CA GLU A 3 3.19 -9.11 2.05
C GLU A 3 2.76 -8.46 0.73
N ALA A 4 1.63 -7.73 0.71
CA ALA A 4 1.19 -6.99 -0.47
C ALA A 4 2.11 -5.79 -0.75
N ILE A 5 2.54 -5.09 0.30
CA ILE A 5 3.54 -4.01 0.19
C ILE A 5 4.85 -4.57 -0.39
N ALA A 6 5.33 -5.70 0.12
CA ALA A 6 6.54 -6.35 -0.37
C ALA A 6 6.44 -6.73 -1.86
N ILE A 7 5.28 -7.22 -2.31
CA ILE A 7 5.07 -7.54 -3.73
C ILE A 7 5.14 -6.28 -4.59
N VAL A 8 4.43 -5.22 -4.22
CA VAL A 8 4.47 -3.96 -4.97
C VAL A 8 5.87 -3.35 -4.98
N GLU A 9 6.61 -3.42 -3.88
CA GLU A 9 8.00 -2.95 -3.81
C GLU A 9 8.93 -3.73 -4.75
N ASN A 10 8.73 -5.05 -4.86
CA ASN A 10 9.53 -5.90 -5.74
C ASN A 10 9.13 -5.79 -7.23
N GLU A 11 7.82 -5.70 -7.53
CA GLU A 11 7.31 -5.64 -8.90
C GLU A 11 7.41 -4.24 -9.51
N HIS A 12 7.30 -3.20 -8.68
CA HIS A 12 7.30 -1.81 -9.08
C HIS A 12 8.31 -0.96 -8.30
N PRO A 13 9.62 -1.29 -8.36
CA PRO A 13 10.66 -0.54 -7.64
C PRO A 13 10.74 0.93 -8.09
N GLU A 14 10.25 1.28 -9.29
CA GLU A 14 10.20 2.65 -9.79
C GLU A 14 9.26 3.57 -8.99
N LEU A 15 8.33 3.00 -8.22
CA LEU A 15 7.42 3.75 -7.35
C LEU A 15 8.09 4.23 -6.06
N PHE A 16 9.31 3.77 -5.78
CA PHE A 16 10.00 4.02 -4.53
C PHE A 16 11.26 4.85 -4.76
N ASP A 17 11.58 5.68 -3.78
CA ASP A 17 12.87 6.32 -3.67
C ASP A 17 13.66 5.66 -2.55
N PHE A 18 14.41 4.63 -2.92
CA PHE A 18 15.27 3.88 -2.00
C PHE A 18 16.43 4.71 -1.42
N SER A 19 16.70 5.90 -1.97
CA SER A 19 17.69 6.83 -1.38
C SER A 19 17.14 7.59 -0.17
N HIS A 20 15.81 7.64 -0.02
CA HIS A 20 15.12 8.27 1.09
C HIS A 20 14.45 7.21 1.97
N SER A 21 15.12 6.82 3.06
CA SER A 21 14.61 5.85 4.04
C SER A 21 14.50 6.48 5.43
N ARG A 22 13.43 6.12 6.17
CA ARG A 22 13.29 6.45 7.60
C ARG A 22 13.71 5.29 8.52
N GLY A 23 14.45 4.33 7.98
CA GLY A 23 14.89 3.12 8.68
C GLY A 23 14.03 1.90 8.34
N GLY A 24 14.63 0.71 8.42
CA GLY A 24 13.98 -0.53 8.00
C GLY A 24 13.58 -0.49 6.53
N LEU A 25 12.35 -0.94 6.22
CA LEU A 25 11.77 -0.98 4.87
C LEU A 25 10.93 0.28 4.54
N SER A 26 11.02 1.34 5.36
CA SER A 26 10.23 2.56 5.17
C SER A 26 10.91 3.48 4.14
N TYR A 27 10.59 3.30 2.87
CA TYR A 27 11.08 4.12 1.75
C TYR A 27 10.07 5.19 1.33
N LEU A 28 10.54 6.30 0.78
CA LEU A 28 9.66 7.33 0.21
C LEU A 28 8.97 6.80 -1.04
N VAL A 29 7.67 7.02 -1.18
CA VAL A 29 6.89 6.67 -2.37
C VAL A 29 6.85 7.86 -3.33
N ARG A 30 7.29 7.65 -4.57
CA ARG A 30 7.34 8.67 -5.64
C ARG A 30 5.96 8.94 -6.24
N ASP A 31 5.13 7.90 -6.31
CA ASP A 31 3.80 7.93 -6.89
C ASP A 31 2.85 7.13 -5.99
N THR A 32 2.16 7.88 -5.12
CA THR A 32 1.31 7.33 -4.08
C THR A 32 0.06 6.67 -4.65
N ASP A 33 -0.45 7.16 -5.77
CA ASP A 33 -1.66 6.65 -6.40
C ASP A 33 -1.39 5.27 -7.03
N ARG A 34 -0.29 5.14 -7.77
CA ARG A 34 0.12 3.85 -8.33
C ARG A 34 0.51 2.85 -7.25
N TYR A 35 1.14 3.31 -6.17
CA TYR A 35 1.49 2.45 -5.03
C TYR A 35 0.25 1.89 -4.33
N THR A 36 -0.69 2.76 -3.97
CA THR A 36 -1.94 2.36 -3.29
C THR A 36 -2.78 1.45 -4.19
N ALA A 37 -2.96 1.79 -5.47
CA ALA A 37 -3.64 0.94 -6.43
C ALA A 37 -2.97 -0.45 -6.59
N GLY A 38 -1.64 -0.51 -6.61
CA GLY A 38 -0.89 -1.78 -6.65
C GLY A 38 -1.13 -2.63 -5.40
N VAL A 39 -1.12 -2.03 -4.21
CA VAL A 39 -1.36 -2.75 -2.95
C VAL A 39 -2.80 -3.29 -2.91
N ALA A 40 -3.79 -2.48 -3.33
CA ALA A 40 -5.18 -2.93 -3.48
C ALA A 40 -5.29 -4.10 -4.46
N TYR A 41 -4.64 -4.00 -5.61
CA TYR A 41 -4.68 -5.05 -6.63
C TYR A 41 -4.12 -6.36 -6.07
N VAL A 42 -2.95 -6.36 -5.44
CA VAL A 42 -2.36 -7.57 -4.85
C VAL A 42 -3.30 -8.18 -3.79
N LEU A 43 -3.91 -7.36 -2.94
CA LEU A 43 -4.90 -7.83 -1.97
C LEU A 43 -6.13 -8.44 -2.65
N SER A 44 -6.61 -7.83 -3.74
CA SER A 44 -7.73 -8.36 -4.52
C SER A 44 -7.46 -9.75 -5.11
N THR A 45 -6.25 -9.99 -5.63
CA THR A 45 -5.85 -11.31 -6.17
C THR A 45 -5.82 -12.41 -5.12
N ARG A 46 -5.81 -12.03 -3.84
CA ARG A 46 -5.73 -12.94 -2.68
C ARG A 46 -7.07 -13.15 -1.99
N GLY A 47 -8.16 -12.70 -2.61
CA GLY A 47 -9.52 -12.90 -2.13
C GLY A 47 -10.03 -11.82 -1.18
N PHE A 48 -9.28 -10.74 -0.94
CA PHE A 48 -9.79 -9.57 -0.23
C PHE A 48 -10.63 -8.72 -1.20
N CYS A 49 -11.81 -8.27 -0.78
CA CYS A 49 -12.63 -7.39 -1.61
C CYS A 49 -12.10 -5.96 -1.52
N ALA A 50 -10.98 -5.69 -2.21
CA ALA A 50 -10.37 -4.37 -2.32
C ALA A 50 -10.86 -3.70 -3.61
N ILE A 51 -11.76 -2.71 -3.49
CA ILE A 51 -12.26 -1.94 -4.64
C ILE A 51 -11.57 -0.58 -4.64
N TRP A 52 -10.96 -0.23 -5.77
CA TRP A 52 -10.40 1.08 -6.08
C TRP A 52 -11.50 1.94 -6.72
N ASP A 53 -12.00 2.96 -6.02
CA ASP A 53 -13.04 3.88 -6.53
C ASP A 53 -12.47 5.22 -7.07
N GLY A 54 -11.16 5.24 -7.36
CA GLY A 54 -10.48 6.44 -7.87
C GLY A 54 -10.00 7.44 -6.81
N GLU A 55 -10.24 7.18 -5.52
CA GLU A 55 -9.71 7.99 -4.40
C GLU A 55 -9.29 7.13 -3.17
N GLU A 56 -9.97 6.02 -2.87
CA GLU A 56 -9.63 5.14 -1.74
C GLU A 56 -9.65 3.64 -2.08
N ILE A 57 -8.85 2.87 -1.33
CA ILE A 57 -8.91 1.40 -1.29
C ILE A 57 -9.96 1.01 -0.24
N ALA A 58 -11.17 0.67 -0.67
CA ALA A 58 -12.17 0.10 0.23
C ALA A 58 -11.92 -1.41 0.34
N MET A 59 -11.35 -1.88 1.46
CA MET A 59 -11.32 -3.30 1.80
C MET A 59 -12.62 -3.69 2.52
N LYS A 60 -13.44 -4.54 1.90
CA LYS A 60 -14.63 -5.12 2.53
C LYS A 60 -14.39 -6.61 2.80
N ASP A 61 -13.91 -6.93 3.99
CA ASP A 61 -14.05 -8.27 4.55
C ASP A 61 -15.11 -8.20 5.65
N THR A 62 -16.28 -8.81 5.40
CA THR A 62 -17.38 -8.99 6.37
C THR A 62 -17.75 -7.79 7.28
N ASN A 63 -18.44 -6.79 6.73
CA ASN A 63 -19.40 -5.92 7.43
C ASN A 63 -18.92 -5.13 8.69
N THR A 64 -17.63 -5.06 8.95
CA THR A 64 -17.02 -4.25 10.02
C THR A 64 -15.61 -3.87 9.53
N PHE A 65 -15.15 -2.65 9.82
CA PHE A 65 -13.82 -2.10 9.50
C PHE A 65 -13.68 -1.28 8.21
N ASN A 66 -13.93 0.03 8.36
CA ASN A 66 -13.21 1.10 7.65
C ASN A 66 -11.80 1.25 8.27
N GLU A 67 -10.97 0.22 8.19
CA GLU A 67 -9.54 0.40 8.47
C GLU A 67 -8.91 0.97 7.21
N GLN A 68 -8.85 2.31 7.15
CA GLN A 68 -7.81 3.00 6.40
C GLN A 68 -6.48 2.49 6.95
N TYR A 69 -5.95 1.41 6.38
CA TYR A 69 -4.60 0.97 6.69
C TYR A 69 -3.68 2.08 6.21
N ASP A 70 -3.09 2.79 7.18
CA ASP A 70 -2.09 3.83 6.96
C ASP A 70 -0.82 3.18 6.42
N ILE A 71 -0.82 2.80 5.13
CA ILE A 71 0.32 2.20 4.42
C ILE A 71 1.34 3.25 3.97
N LEU A 72 1.00 4.53 4.15
CA LEU A 72 1.85 5.69 3.97
C LEU A 72 1.85 6.50 5.26
N THR A 73 2.99 7.07 5.63
CA THR A 73 2.99 8.19 6.58
C THR A 73 2.44 9.45 5.91
N PHE A 74 2.04 10.46 6.68
CA PHE A 74 1.69 11.79 6.14
C PHE A 74 2.79 12.39 5.24
N GLU A 75 4.05 12.00 5.44
CA GLU A 75 5.20 12.45 4.66
C GLU A 75 5.48 11.57 3.41
N GLY A 76 4.62 10.60 3.09
CA GLY A 76 4.71 9.78 1.87
C GLY A 76 5.66 8.58 1.98
N TYR A 77 6.13 8.23 3.17
CA TYR A 77 6.96 7.03 3.38
C TYR A 77 6.12 5.79 3.61
N VAL A 78 6.53 4.65 3.05
CA VAL A 78 5.91 3.35 3.30
C VAL A 78 5.87 3.05 4.79
N ARG A 79 4.70 2.65 5.27
CA ARG A 79 4.49 2.21 6.65
C ARG A 79 4.31 0.70 6.67
N TRP A 80 5.30 0.03 7.26
CA TRP A 80 5.27 -1.42 7.51
C TRP A 80 4.70 -1.69 8.89
N GLY A 81 3.75 -2.62 8.99
CA GLY A 81 3.01 -2.89 10.23
C GLY A 81 1.72 -2.09 10.31
N GLY A 82 0.60 -2.79 10.11
CA GLY A 82 -0.71 -2.37 10.60
C GLY A 82 -0.90 -2.80 12.04
#